data_AF-U2SZV1-F1
#
_entry.id   AF-U2SZV1-F1
#
_cell.length_a   1.000
_cell.length_b   1.000
_cell.length_c   1.000
_cell.angle_alpha   90.00
_cell.angle_beta   90.00
_cell.angle_gamma   90.00
#
_symmetry.space_group_name_H-M   'P 1'
#
loop_
_entity.id
_entity.type
_entity.pdbx_description
1 polymer ?
#
loop_
_entity_poly.entity_id
_entity_poly.type
_entity_poly.pdbx_seq_one_letter_code
_entity_poly.pdbx_strand_id
1 'polypeptide(L)'
;MTEVTIKNKYFLGHYDYITVWAADKEYHLKPDSKFTFLTSQKEEEIVISLFFSKSRKMIINCSERKRIFLELKPDMKKSLVLNLLNLFISIVTMLVIPGLFGINIRSIAIIIISVFFIFFSNMIFAVKTIKLAEK
;
A
#
# COMPACT_ATOMS: atom_id res chain seq x y z
N MET A 1 -21.97 -10.39 -18.57
CA MET A 1 -21.75 -9.40 -17.50
C MET A 1 -21.26 -10.13 -16.28
N THR A 2 -20.14 -9.68 -15.72
CA THR A 2 -19.42 -10.30 -14.61
C THR A 2 -19.52 -9.39 -13.40
N GLU A 3 -19.91 -9.96 -12.27
CA GLU A 3 -19.96 -9.28 -10.98
C GLU A 3 -18.62 -9.40 -10.27
N VAL A 4 -17.96 -8.27 -10.02
CA VAL A 4 -16.67 -8.22 -9.33
C VAL A 4 -16.88 -7.57 -7.97
N THR A 5 -16.50 -8.28 -6.91
CA THR A 5 -16.52 -7.77 -5.54
C THR A 5 -15.10 -7.62 -5.04
N ILE A 6 -14.75 -6.43 -4.55
CA ILE A 6 -13.45 -6.17 -3.94
C ILE A 6 -13.65 -5.87 -2.46
N LYS A 7 -13.00 -6.65 -1.60
CA LYS A 7 -12.98 -6.44 -0.15
C LYS A 7 -11.63 -5.89 0.29
N ASN A 8 -11.66 -4.87 1.12
CA ASN A 8 -10.48 -4.38 1.82
C ASN A 8 -10.20 -5.25 3.06
N LYS A 9 -9.12 -6.02 3.03
CA LYS A 9 -8.55 -6.74 4.18
C LYS A 9 -7.12 -6.28 4.50
N TYR A 10 -6.71 -5.14 3.96
CA TYR A 10 -5.37 -4.63 4.18
C TYR A 10 -5.32 -4.04 5.59
N PHE A 11 -4.46 -4.57 6.45
CA PHE A 11 -4.31 -4.09 7.83
C PHE A 11 -2.83 -3.80 8.08
N LEU A 12 -2.40 -2.61 7.66
CA LEU A 12 -1.06 -2.10 7.96
C LEU A 12 -1.16 -0.59 8.22
N GLY A 13 -1.02 -0.19 9.48
CA GLY A 13 -1.13 1.21 9.92
C GLY A 13 -2.56 1.75 10.02
N HIS A 14 -2.68 3.00 10.49
CA HIS A 14 -3.93 3.75 10.49
C HIS A 14 -4.08 4.48 9.15
N TYR A 15 -5.02 4.04 8.33
CA TYR A 15 -5.44 4.72 7.11
C TYR A 15 -6.97 4.78 7.08
N ASP A 16 -7.53 5.87 6.55
CA ASP A 16 -8.98 6.06 6.53
C ASP A 16 -9.66 5.21 5.46
N TYR A 17 -9.05 5.14 4.29
CA TYR A 17 -9.52 4.36 3.16
C TYR A 17 -8.39 4.04 2.16
N ILE A 18 -8.62 3.02 1.34
CA ILE A 18 -7.87 2.76 0.11
C ILE A 18 -8.72 3.26 -1.05
N THR A 19 -8.16 4.05 -1.95
CA THR A 19 -8.84 4.41 -3.20
C THR A 19 -8.63 3.31 -4.22
N VAL A 20 -9.72 2.88 -4.86
CA VAL A 20 -9.70 1.89 -5.94
C VAL A 20 -10.37 2.50 -7.16
N TRP A 21 -9.67 2.50 -8.29
CA TRP A 21 -10.27 2.79 -9.59
C TRP A 21 -10.55 1.48 -10.32
N ALA A 22 -11.81 1.28 -10.69
CA ALA A 22 -12.30 0.13 -11.43
C ALA A 22 -13.57 0.53 -12.21
N ALA A 23 -13.79 -0.03 -13.40
CA ALA A 23 -14.94 0.27 -14.26
C ALA A 23 -15.14 1.78 -14.48
N ASP A 24 -14.04 2.49 -14.76
CA ASP A 24 -13.97 3.95 -14.95
C ASP A 24 -14.52 4.78 -13.78
N LYS A 25 -14.61 4.19 -12.59
CA LYS A 25 -15.12 4.82 -11.37
C LYS A 25 -14.12 4.74 -10.23
N GLU A 26 -14.22 5.72 -9.33
CA GLU A 26 -13.43 5.79 -8.11
C GLU A 26 -14.25 5.32 -6.91
N TYR A 27 -13.62 4.50 -6.06
CA TYR A 27 -14.21 3.95 -4.85
C TYR A 27 -13.28 4.13 -3.65
N HIS A 28 -13.81 4.63 -2.53
CA HIS A 28 -13.08 4.74 -1.27
C HIS A 28 -13.46 3.60 -0.33
N LEU A 29 -12.52 2.68 -0.11
CA LEU A 29 -12.73 1.47 0.68
C LEU A 29 -12.15 1.65 2.08
N LYS A 30 -13.02 1.84 3.06
CA LYS A 30 -12.67 1.77 4.49
C LYS A 30 -12.14 0.38 4.86
N PRO A 31 -11.39 0.23 5.97
CA PRO A 31 -11.02 -1.07 6.50
C PRO A 31 -12.22 -2.01 6.63
N ASP A 32 -12.04 -3.28 6.26
CA ASP A 32 -13.06 -4.35 6.25
C ASP A 32 -14.30 -4.14 5.38
N SER A 33 -14.40 -3.00 4.68
CA SER A 33 -15.48 -2.72 3.74
C SER A 33 -15.28 -3.44 2.41
N LYS A 34 -16.38 -3.56 1.65
CA LYS A 34 -16.37 -4.13 0.30
C LYS A 34 -17.26 -3.29 -0.61
N PHE A 35 -16.96 -3.33 -1.91
CA PHE A 35 -17.86 -2.84 -2.94
C PHE A 35 -17.99 -3.88 -4.05
N THR A 36 -19.04 -3.74 -4.85
CA THR A 36 -19.33 -4.61 -5.97
C THR A 36 -19.62 -3.75 -7.19
N PHE A 37 -19.12 -4.15 -8.34
CA PHE A 37 -19.43 -3.54 -9.63
C PHE A 37 -19.65 -4.62 -10.68
N LEU A 38 -20.30 -4.23 -11.78
CA LEU A 38 -20.56 -5.10 -12.91
C LEU A 38 -19.75 -4.61 -14.11
N THR A 39 -19.05 -5.53 -14.77
CA THR A 39 -18.33 -5.24 -16.02
C THR A 39 -18.75 -6.21 -17.11
N SER A 40 -18.75 -5.73 -18.36
CA SER A 40 -18.92 -6.56 -19.55
C SER A 40 -17.61 -6.69 -20.34
N GLN A 41 -16.54 -6.07 -19.86
CA GLN A 41 -15.22 -6.18 -20.46
C GLN A 41 -14.66 -7.59 -20.21
N LYS A 42 -13.86 -8.09 -21.16
CA LYS A 42 -13.15 -9.36 -20.98
C LYS A 42 -12.03 -9.25 -19.95
N GLU A 43 -11.43 -8.08 -19.84
CA GLU A 43 -10.40 -7.74 -18.88
C GLU A 43 -10.77 -6.41 -18.23
N GLU A 44 -10.49 -6.27 -16.94
CA GLU A 44 -10.76 -5.06 -16.18
C GLU A 44 -9.47 -4.56 -15.52
N GLU A 45 -9.20 -3.26 -15.66
CA GLU A 45 -8.05 -2.61 -15.03
C GLU A 45 -8.43 -2.11 -13.63
N ILE A 46 -7.66 -2.53 -12.63
CA ILE A 46 -7.79 -2.07 -11.26
C ILE A 46 -6.52 -1.30 -10.88
N VAL A 47 -6.71 -0.07 -10.40
CA VAL A 47 -5.64 0.74 -9.81
C VAL A 47 -5.98 1.00 -8.35
N ILE A 48 -4.98 0.90 -7.49
CA ILE A 48 -5.13 1.11 -6.05
C ILE A 48 -4.28 2.31 -5.66
N SER A 49 -4.75 3.16 -4.75
CA SER A 49 -3.94 4.20 -4.11
C SER A 49 -4.08 4.13 -2.60
N LEU A 50 -2.96 4.36 -1.93
CA LEU A 50 -2.91 4.58 -0.49
C LEU A 50 -2.10 5.87 -0.25
N PHE A 51 -2.66 6.77 0.55
CA PHE A 51 -2.16 8.14 0.67
C PHE A 51 -2.09 8.85 -0.70
N PHE A 52 -0.89 9.22 -1.15
CA PHE A 52 -0.63 9.89 -2.43
C PHE A 52 0.01 8.96 -3.48
N SER A 53 0.22 7.68 -3.16
CA SER A 53 0.95 6.74 -4.02
C SER A 53 -0.01 5.78 -4.72
N LYS A 54 0.04 5.75 -6.05
CA LYS A 54 -0.72 4.80 -6.89
C LYS A 54 0.06 3.51 -7.13
N SER A 55 -0.66 2.39 -7.18
CA SER A 55 -0.14 1.09 -7.58
C SER A 55 0.09 1.03 -9.08
N ARG A 56 0.84 0.02 -9.52
CA ARG A 56 0.78 -0.42 -10.91
C ARG A 56 -0.65 -0.90 -11.23
N LYS A 57 -1.10 -0.67 -12.47
CA LYS A 57 -2.34 -1.26 -13.00
C LYS A 57 -2.32 -2.78 -12.83
N MET A 58 -3.38 -3.32 -12.24
CA MET A 58 -3.60 -4.76 -12.10
C MET A 58 -4.72 -5.16 -13.07
N ILE A 59 -4.47 -6.14 -13.92
CA ILE A 59 -5.44 -6.62 -14.89
C ILE A 59 -6.09 -7.87 -14.32
N ILE A 60 -7.42 -7.90 -14.27
CA ILE A 60 -8.18 -9.10 -13.93
C ILE A 60 -8.89 -9.63 -15.19
N ASN A 61 -8.90 -10.94 -15.36
CA ASN A 61 -9.62 -11.59 -16.46
C ASN A 61 -11.06 -11.89 -16.02
N CYS A 62 -12.02 -11.34 -16.75
CA CYS A 62 -13.45 -11.49 -16.54
C CYS A 62 -14.12 -12.46 -17.52
N SER A 63 -13.37 -13.02 -18.49
CA SER A 63 -13.92 -13.62 -19.73
C SER A 63 -14.82 -14.86 -19.55
N GLU A 64 -14.92 -15.46 -18.37
CA GLU A 64 -15.66 -16.72 -18.17
C GLU A 64 -16.41 -16.81 -16.84
N ARG A 65 -16.28 -15.81 -15.96
CA ARG A 65 -16.83 -15.88 -14.60
C ARG A 65 -18.08 -15.02 -14.46
N LYS A 66 -19.14 -15.58 -13.86
CA LYS A 66 -20.32 -14.80 -13.44
C LYS A 66 -20.01 -13.91 -12.26
N ARG A 67 -19.13 -14.37 -11.34
CA ARG A 67 -18.76 -13.69 -10.10
C ARG A 67 -17.26 -13.84 -9.83
N ILE A 68 -16.61 -12.75 -9.43
CA ILE A 68 -15.20 -12.69 -9.03
C ILE A 68 -15.12 -12.04 -7.66
N PHE A 69 -14.40 -12.66 -6.73
CA PHE A 69 -14.16 -12.12 -5.39
C PHE A 69 -12.67 -11.82 -5.22
N LEU A 70 -12.35 -10.57 -4.97
CA LEU A 70 -10.98 -10.09 -4.79
C LEU A 70 -10.81 -9.52 -3.38
N GLU A 71 -9.66 -9.81 -2.78
CA GLU A 71 -9.25 -9.28 -1.49
C GLU A 71 -7.99 -8.44 -1.66
N LEU A 72 -8.04 -7.19 -1.18
CA LEU A 72 -6.87 -6.36 -0.96
C LEU A 72 -6.25 -6.81 0.36
N LYS A 73 -5.06 -7.40 0.31
CA LYS A 73 -4.35 -7.90 1.51
C LYS A 73 -2.87 -7.53 1.45
N PRO A 74 -2.15 -7.49 2.58
CA PRO A 74 -0.73 -7.24 2.55
C PRO A 74 0.02 -8.41 1.84
N ASP A 75 0.92 -8.05 0.94
CA ASP A 75 1.97 -8.92 0.44
C ASP A 75 2.97 -9.13 1.57
N MET A 76 2.79 -10.23 2.32
CA MET A 76 3.59 -10.53 3.51
C MET A 76 5.09 -10.49 3.23
N LYS A 77 5.54 -10.94 2.05
CA LYS A 77 6.96 -10.93 1.68
C LYS A 77 7.47 -9.49 1.55
N LYS A 78 6.77 -8.66 0.76
CA LYS A 78 7.16 -7.25 0.57
C LYS A 78 7.04 -6.43 1.85
N SER A 79 5.98 -6.66 2.62
CA SER A 79 5.77 -6.00 3.91
C SER A 79 6.88 -6.34 4.89
N LEU A 80 7.30 -7.61 4.96
CA LEU A 80 8.38 -8.05 5.83
C LEU A 80 9.72 -7.42 5.41
N VAL A 81 10.03 -7.41 4.11
CA VAL A 81 11.24 -6.75 3.58
C VAL A 81 11.25 -5.26 3.92
N LEU A 82 10.13 -4.56 3.75
CA LEU A 82 10.02 -3.14 4.10
C LEU A 82 10.23 -2.91 5.60
N ASN A 83 9.63 -3.74 6.45
CA ASN A 83 9.78 -3.64 7.90
C ASN A 83 11.22 -3.90 8.36
N LEU A 84 11.91 -4.88 7.76
CA LEU A 84 13.33 -5.15 8.02
C LEU A 84 14.22 -3.97 7.60
N LEU A 85 13.95 -3.39 6.43
CA LEU A 85 14.68 -2.21 5.96
C LEU A 85 14.47 -1.02 6.91
N ASN A 86 13.23 -0.78 7.34
CA ASN A 86 12.91 0.27 8.30
C ASN A 86 13.64 0.08 9.63
N LEU A 87 13.66 -1.16 10.15
CA LEU A 87 14.39 -1.50 11.37
C LEU A 87 15.88 -1.19 11.22
N PHE A 88 16.48 -1.61 10.11
CA PHE A 88 17.90 -1.36 9.83
C PHE A 88 18.21 0.13 9.76
N ILE A 89 17.41 0.91 9.03
CA ILE A 89 17.61 2.36 8.93
C ILE A 89 17.46 3.00 10.32
N SER A 90 16.46 2.59 11.10
CA SER A 90 16.21 3.13 12.44
C SER A 90 17.41 2.92 13.37
N ILE A 91 17.98 1.70 13.36
CA ILE A 91 19.20 1.34 14.10
C ILE A 91 20.37 2.22 13.66
N VAL A 92 20.59 2.38 12.36
CA VAL A 92 21.67 3.24 11.83
C VAL A 92 21.47 4.70 12.26
N THR A 93 20.26 5.24 12.13
CA THR A 93 19.98 6.62 12.55
C THR A 93 20.19 6.86 14.04
N MET A 94 19.86 5.88 14.89
CA MET A 94 19.95 6.03 16.35
C MET A 94 21.36 5.79 16.90
N LEU A 95 22.12 4.86 16.31
CA LEU A 95 23.45 4.48 16.83
C LEU A 95 24.60 5.18 16.11
N VAL A 96 24.53 5.32 14.78
CA VAL A 96 25.66 5.80 13.99
C VAL A 96 25.73 7.32 13.97
N ILE A 97 24.58 8.01 13.91
CA ILE A 97 24.56 9.47 13.80
C ILE A 97 25.11 10.15 15.08
N PRO A 98 24.68 9.78 16.30
CA PRO A 98 25.27 10.36 17.52
C PRO A 98 26.75 9.98 17.71
N GLY A 99 27.14 8.78 17.27
CA GLY A 99 28.51 8.29 17.38
C GLY A 99 29.51 8.98 16.45
N LEU A 100 29.10 9.35 15.23
CA LEU A 100 29.97 10.03 14.25
C LEU A 100 30.03 11.55 14.43
N PHE A 101 28.93 12.18 14.82
CA PHE A 101 28.82 13.66 14.83
C PHE A 101 28.78 14.28 16.23
N GLY A 102 28.75 13.45 17.28
CA GLY A 102 28.44 13.90 18.64
C GLY A 102 27.00 14.42 18.77
N ILE A 103 26.56 14.69 20.00
CA ILE A 103 25.25 15.29 20.24
C ILE A 103 25.39 16.82 20.11
N ASN A 104 25.15 17.34 18.90
CA ASN A 104 25.04 18.78 18.66
C ASN A 104 23.78 19.09 17.84
N ILE A 105 23.41 20.37 17.73
CA ILE A 105 22.19 20.83 17.04
C ILE A 105 22.14 20.38 15.57
N ARG A 106 23.30 20.34 14.89
CA ARG A 106 23.39 19.86 13.51
C ARG A 106 23.11 18.36 13.40
N SER A 107 23.62 17.56 14.34
CA SER A 107 23.32 16.12 14.43
C SER A 107 21.84 15.87 14.69
N ILE A 108 21.21 16.66 15.57
CA ILE A 108 19.77 16.58 15.85
C ILE A 108 18.96 16.91 14.58
N ALA A 109 19.32 17.96 13.85
CA ALA A 109 18.66 18.33 12.60
C ALA A 109 18.76 17.21 11.54
N ILE A 110 19.94 16.57 11.42
CA ILE A 110 20.15 15.44 10.50
C ILE A 110 19.26 14.25 10.89
N ILE A 111 19.14 13.92 12.18
CA ILE A 111 18.26 12.84 12.67
C ILE A 111 16.81 13.16 12.31
N ILE A 112 16.32 14.37 12.59
CA ILE A 112 14.94 14.78 12.29
C ILE A 112 14.65 14.66 10.79
N ILE A 113 15.54 15.17 9.93
CA ILE A 113 15.40 15.08 8.47
C ILE A 113 15.39 13.62 8.03
N SER A 114 16.26 12.78 8.59
CA SER A 114 16.33 11.36 8.25
C SER A 114 15.04 10.63 8.62
N VAL A 115 14.51 10.85 9.83
CA VAL A 115 13.23 10.30 10.28
C VAL A 115 12.08 10.74 9.38
N PHE A 116 12.06 12.01 8.98
CA PHE A 116 11.07 12.54 8.04
C PHE A 116 11.11 11.81 6.68
N PHE A 117 12.31 11.62 6.10
CA PHE A 117 12.46 10.90 4.83
C PHE A 117 12.07 9.42 4.92
N ILE A 118 12.36 8.76 6.06
CA ILE A 118 11.96 7.36 6.30
C ILE A 118 10.42 7.27 6.35
N PHE A 119 9.77 8.17 7.07
CA PHE A 119 8.31 8.22 7.14
C PHE A 119 7.69 8.42 5.75
N PHE A 120 8.18 9.38 4.97
CA PHE A 120 7.65 9.67 3.63
C PHE A 120 7.88 8.50 2.67
N SER A 121 9.05 7.87 2.73
CA SER A 121 9.37 6.67 1.94
C SER A 121 8.39 5.55 2.25
N ASN A 122 8.09 5.33 3.53
CA ASN A 122 7.13 4.31 3.95
C ASN A 122 5.72 4.53 3.40
N MET A 123 5.24 5.78 3.36
CA MET A 123 3.95 6.09 2.72
C MET A 123 3.95 5.72 1.23
N ILE A 124 5.05 6.00 0.51
CA ILE A 124 5.18 5.66 -0.92
C ILE A 124 5.19 4.14 -1.12
N PHE A 125 5.93 3.41 -0.27
CA PHE A 125 6.06 1.96 -0.39
C PHE A 125 4.85 1.19 0.11
N ALA A 126 4.01 1.78 0.97
CA ALA A 126 2.82 1.15 1.53
C ALA A 126 1.91 0.59 0.42
N VAL A 127 1.62 1.37 -0.63
CA VAL A 127 0.78 0.89 -1.75
C VAL A 127 1.38 -0.32 -2.48
N LYS A 128 2.72 -0.43 -2.54
CA LYS A 128 3.42 -1.56 -3.18
C LYS A 128 3.32 -2.85 -2.37
N THR A 129 3.00 -2.74 -1.09
CA THR A 129 2.73 -3.89 -0.21
C THR A 129 1.29 -4.38 -0.34
N ILE A 130 0.39 -3.65 -1.01
CA ILE A 130 -0.96 -4.13 -1.25
C ILE A 130 -0.93 -5.14 -2.40
N LYS A 131 -1.50 -6.32 -2.16
CA LYS A 131 -1.73 -7.35 -3.16
C LYS A 131 -3.22 -7.55 -3.35
N LEU A 132 -3.65 -7.57 -4.60
CA LEU A 132 -4.96 -8.04 -5.01
C LEU A 132 -4.88 -9.57 -5.18
N ALA A 133 -5.70 -10.30 -4.45
CA ALA A 133 -5.77 -11.75 -4.54
C ALA A 133 -7.21 -12.21 -4.77
N GLU A 134 -7.39 -13.12 -5.71
CA GLU A 134 -8.67 -13.81 -5.88
C GLU A 134 -8.87 -14.81 -4.74
N LYS A 135 -10.12 -14.93 -4.26
CA LYS A 135 -10.53 -15.85 -3.20
C LYS A 135 -11.27 -17.06 -3.76
#